data_AF-A0A8J3ZIS7-F1
#
_entry.id   AF-A0A8J3ZIS7-F1
#
_cell.length_a   1.000
_cell.length_b   1.000
_cell.length_c   1.000
_cell.angle_alpha   90.00
_cell.angle_beta   90.00
_cell.angle_gamma   90.00
#
_symmetry.space_group_name_H-M   'P 1'
#
loop_
_entity.id
_entity.type
_entity.pdbx_description
1 polymer ?
#
loop_
_entity_poly.entity_id
_entity_poly.type
_entity_poly.pdbx_seq_one_letter_code
_entity_poly.pdbx_strand_id
1 'polypeptide(L)'
;MHTYVIRLRKLLGSGVIHTVSGGYLFCVAAERIDLYRFRELVRAAADTGAEESELELLQRALLLWRGRPFGDARSNWLDWEVVPRLMDEWFAATERRIDLEVAVGPLAGDRLSCRCSVSARTRGTRSRPRANEPQRRNSSLRGGPLAP
;
A
#
# COMPACT_ATOMS: atom_id res chain seq x y z
N MET A 1 -11.24 -9.58 -28.29
CA MET A 1 -10.62 -10.32 -27.16
C MET A 1 -9.56 -11.36 -27.59
N HIS A 2 -9.55 -11.90 -28.81
CA HIS A 2 -8.51 -12.88 -29.23
C HIS A 2 -7.11 -12.27 -29.53
N THR A 3 -7.05 -11.02 -29.99
CA THR A 3 -5.79 -10.38 -30.43
C THR A 3 -4.77 -10.20 -29.31
N TYR A 4 -5.22 -9.94 -28.07
CA TYR A 4 -4.32 -9.78 -26.91
C TYR A 4 -3.63 -11.10 -26.54
N VAL A 5 -4.35 -12.22 -26.56
CA VAL A 5 -3.79 -13.54 -26.25
C VAL A 5 -2.77 -13.99 -27.30
N ILE A 6 -3.00 -13.68 -28.57
CA ILE A 6 -2.04 -13.97 -29.64
C ILE A 6 -0.73 -13.21 -29.41
N ARG A 7 -0.80 -11.93 -29.02
CA ARG A 7 0.39 -11.13 -28.69
C ARG A 7 1.13 -11.66 -27.46
N LEU A 8 0.40 -12.00 -26.40
CA LEU A 8 0.96 -12.61 -25.20
C LEU A 8 1.66 -13.94 -25.50
N ARG A 9 1.07 -14.81 -26.34
CA ARG A 9 1.71 -16.07 -26.77
C ARG A 9 2.99 -15.85 -27.56
N LYS A 10 3.07 -14.79 -28.38
CA LYS A 10 4.30 -14.44 -29.10
C LYS A 10 5.41 -13.98 -28.15
N LEU A 11 5.06 -13.31 -27.05
CA LEU A 11 6.04 -12.79 -26.08
C LEU A 11 6.49 -13.85 -25.05
N LEU A 12 5.56 -14.69 -24.57
CA LEU A 12 5.81 -15.65 -23.49
C LEU A 12 6.09 -17.08 -23.98
N GLY A 13 5.86 -17.34 -25.27
CA GLY A 13 5.95 -18.67 -25.87
C GLY A 13 4.57 -19.36 -25.95
N SER A 14 4.41 -20.21 -26.95
CA SER A 14 3.15 -20.91 -27.25
C SER A 14 2.74 -21.93 -26.20
N GLY A 15 3.68 -22.41 -25.37
CA GLY A 15 3.45 -23.42 -24.33
C GLY A 15 2.97 -22.89 -22.98
N VAL A 16 2.86 -21.56 -22.80
CA VAL A 16 2.52 -20.96 -21.50
C VAL A 16 1.02 -20.66 -21.36
N ILE A 17 0.33 -20.41 -22.48
CA ILE A 17 -1.09 -20.02 -22.49
C ILE A 17 -1.93 -21.02 -23.26
N HIS A 18 -2.64 -21.89 -22.55
CA HIS A 18 -3.54 -22.88 -23.12
C HIS A 18 -4.94 -22.31 -23.31
N THR A 19 -5.56 -22.58 -24.47
CA THR A 19 -6.99 -22.33 -24.64
C THR A 19 -7.75 -23.53 -24.08
N VAL A 20 -8.71 -23.29 -23.19
CA VAL A 20 -9.61 -24.31 -22.63
C VAL A 20 -11.06 -23.93 -22.90
N SER A 21 -11.98 -24.90 -22.83
CA SER A 21 -13.41 -24.63 -22.96
C SER A 21 -13.85 -23.70 -21.81
N GLY A 22 -14.09 -22.42 -22.13
CA GLY A 22 -14.46 -21.39 -21.17
C GLY A 22 -13.41 -20.31 -20.90
N GLY A 23 -12.20 -20.39 -21.48
CA GLY A 23 -11.22 -19.30 -21.34
C GLY A 23 -9.78 -19.68 -21.66
N TYR A 24 -8.86 -19.06 -20.91
CA TYR A 24 -7.42 -19.22 -21.06
C TYR A 24 -6.79 -19.62 -19.74
N LEU A 25 -5.88 -20.58 -19.78
CA LEU A 25 -5.14 -21.05 -18.61
C LEU A 25 -3.66 -20.69 -18.77
N PHE A 26 -3.09 -20.12 -17.70
CA PHE A 26 -1.70 -19.69 -17.64
C PHE A 26 -0.88 -20.73 -16.88
N CYS A 27 -0.08 -21.52 -17.60
CA CYS A 27 0.78 -22.57 -17.04
C CYS A 27 2.19 -22.02 -16.80
N VAL A 28 2.43 -21.44 -15.63
CA VAL A 28 3.76 -21.01 -15.19
C VAL A 28 4.04 -21.59 -13.82
N ALA A 29 5.25 -22.12 -13.64
CA ALA A 29 5.73 -22.64 -12.36
C ALA A 29 5.68 -21.52 -11.30
N ALA A 30 5.21 -21.84 -10.09
CA ALA A 30 4.94 -20.86 -9.04
C ALA A 30 6.19 -20.05 -8.68
N GLU A 31 7.37 -20.66 -8.77
CA GLU A 31 8.68 -20.08 -8.47
C GLU A 31 9.05 -18.94 -9.42
N ARG A 32 8.43 -18.88 -10.61
CA ARG A 32 8.65 -17.80 -11.59
C ARG A 32 7.78 -16.58 -11.31
N ILE A 33 6.86 -16.66 -10.35
CA ILE A 33 5.98 -15.57 -9.95
C ILE A 33 6.46 -15.07 -8.58
N ASP A 34 6.84 -13.80 -8.55
CA ASP A 34 7.31 -13.10 -7.34
C ASP A 34 6.36 -13.23 -6.15
N LEU A 35 5.05 -13.13 -6.38
CA LEU A 35 4.03 -13.27 -5.34
C LEU A 35 4.04 -14.65 -4.66
N TYR A 36 4.16 -15.73 -5.44
CA TYR A 36 4.18 -17.08 -4.85
C TYR A 36 5.48 -17.30 -4.09
N ARG A 37 6.61 -16.87 -4.66
CA ARG A 37 7.90 -16.93 -3.98
C ARG A 37 7.92 -16.11 -2.68
N PHE A 38 7.28 -14.94 -2.66
CA PHE A 38 7.12 -14.15 -1.44
C PHE A 38 6.37 -14.95 -0.37
N ARG A 39 5.21 -15.54 -0.70
CA ARG A 39 4.42 -16.32 0.25
C ARG A 39 5.15 -17.57 0.74
N GLU A 40 5.91 -18.23 -0.12
CA GLU A 40 6.76 -19.37 0.26
C GLU A 40 7.83 -18.95 1.25
N LEU A 41 8.53 -17.83 1.00
CA LEU A 41 9.55 -17.32 1.91
C LEU A 41 8.97 -16.90 3.26
N VAL A 42 7.79 -16.26 3.27
CA VAL A 42 7.10 -15.89 4.53
C VAL A 42 6.69 -17.13 5.33
N ARG A 43 6.19 -18.17 4.66
CA ARG A 43 5.88 -19.45 5.32
C ARG A 43 7.13 -20.12 5.88
N ALA A 44 8.19 -20.22 5.06
CA ALA A 44 9.46 -20.78 5.49
C ALA A 44 10.05 -20.01 6.69
N ALA A 45 9.91 -18.68 6.71
CA ALA A 45 10.34 -17.85 7.84
C ALA A 45 9.63 -18.26 9.14
N ALA A 46 8.29 -18.40 9.09
CA ALA A 46 7.50 -18.84 10.24
C ALA A 46 7.87 -20.25 10.73
N ASP A 47 8.29 -21.14 9.83
CA ASP A 47 8.64 -22.53 10.15
C ASP A 47 10.09 -22.70 10.68
N THR A 48 10.94 -21.68 10.58
CA THR A 48 12.37 -21.82 10.89
C THR A 48 12.65 -21.88 12.40
N GLY A 49 11.83 -21.20 13.22
CA GLY A 49 11.93 -21.22 14.69
C GLY A 49 13.15 -20.52 15.30
N ALA A 50 14.09 -20.02 14.48
CA ALA A 50 15.24 -19.22 14.90
C ALA A 50 15.11 -17.78 14.38
N GLU A 51 15.23 -16.80 15.28
CA GLU A 51 14.96 -15.38 14.99
C GLU A 51 15.85 -14.81 13.88
N GLU A 52 17.14 -15.14 13.86
CA GLU A 52 18.07 -14.67 12.84
C GLU A 52 17.73 -15.24 11.45
N SER A 53 17.36 -16.52 11.38
CA SER A 53 17.02 -17.17 10.11
C SER A 53 15.65 -16.73 9.61
N GLU A 54 14.69 -16.51 10.50
CA GLU A 54 13.40 -15.90 10.19
C GLU A 54 13.61 -14.48 9.60
N LEU A 55 14.48 -13.68 10.23
CA LEU A 55 14.80 -12.32 9.78
C LEU A 55 15.40 -12.32 8.37
N GLU A 56 16.37 -13.19 8.09
CA GLU A 56 16.96 -13.30 6.75
C GLU A 56 15.94 -13.66 5.68
N LEU A 57 15.03 -14.59 5.97
CA LEU A 57 14.00 -15.02 5.03
C LEU A 57 12.98 -13.91 4.75
N LEU A 58 12.56 -13.17 5.78
CA LEU A 58 11.68 -12.02 5.63
C LEU A 58 12.33 -10.89 4.82
N GLN A 59 13.61 -10.61 5.05
CA GLN A 59 14.36 -9.64 4.24
C GLN A 59 14.38 -10.04 2.76
N ARG A 60 14.67 -11.32 2.46
CA ARG A 60 14.64 -11.84 1.08
C ARG A 60 13.24 -11.76 0.46
N ALA A 61 12.19 -12.02 1.25
CA ALA A 61 10.81 -11.94 0.79
C ALA A 61 10.43 -10.50 0.40
N LEU A 62 10.79 -9.52 1.23
CA LEU A 62 10.46 -8.11 1.00
C LEU A 62 11.22 -7.51 -0.19
N LEU A 63 12.43 -7.99 -0.51
CA LEU A 63 13.19 -7.57 -1.69
C LEU A 63 12.51 -7.90 -3.03
N LEU A 64 11.52 -8.82 -3.04
CA LEU A 64 10.75 -9.14 -4.24
C LEU A 64 9.76 -8.03 -4.62
N TRP A 65 9.43 -7.13 -3.68
CA TRP A 65 8.48 -6.05 -3.89
C TRP A 65 9.18 -4.84 -4.51
N ARG A 66 8.79 -4.48 -5.73
CA ARG A 66 9.38 -3.36 -6.50
C ARG A 66 8.56 -2.06 -6.43
N GLY A 67 7.51 -2.04 -5.60
CA GLY A 67 6.57 -0.93 -5.49
C GLY A 67 5.13 -1.43 -5.33
N ARG A 68 4.17 -0.59 -5.73
CA ARG A 68 2.74 -0.95 -5.64
C ARG A 68 2.44 -2.17 -6.53
N PRO A 69 1.81 -3.23 -5.99
CA PRO A 69 1.34 -4.35 -6.80
C PRO A 69 0.43 -3.87 -7.93
N PHE A 70 0.65 -4.40 -9.12
CA PHE A 70 -0.15 -4.06 -10.31
C PHE A 70 -0.21 -2.55 -10.63
N GLY A 71 0.81 -1.76 -10.26
CA GLY A 71 0.84 -0.30 -10.45
C GLY A 71 0.59 0.17 -11.89
N ASP A 72 1.02 -0.60 -12.89
CA ASP A 72 0.81 -0.29 -14.30
C ASP A 72 -0.51 -0.85 -14.88
N ALA A 73 -1.19 -1.74 -14.15
CA ALA A 73 -2.44 -2.33 -14.58
C ALA A 73 -3.62 -1.45 -14.17
N ARG A 74 -4.30 -0.86 -15.15
CA ARG A 74 -5.50 -0.06 -14.91
C ARG A 74 -6.71 -0.97 -14.76
N SER A 75 -7.00 -1.42 -13.53
CA SER A 75 -8.18 -2.22 -13.22
C SER A 75 -8.72 -1.91 -11.83
N ASN A 76 -9.94 -1.36 -11.78
CA ASN A 76 -10.61 -1.06 -10.52
C ASN A 76 -10.75 -2.32 -9.65
N TRP A 77 -11.05 -3.48 -10.23
CA TRP A 77 -11.17 -4.72 -9.44
C TRP A 77 -9.84 -5.12 -8.78
N LEU A 78 -8.70 -4.94 -9.47
CA LEU A 78 -7.39 -5.16 -8.85
C LEU A 78 -7.18 -4.17 -7.70
N ASP A 79 -7.48 -2.89 -7.93
CA ASP A 79 -7.28 -1.83 -6.95
C ASP A 79 -8.12 -2.01 -5.67
N TRP A 80 -9.34 -2.55 -5.78
CA TRP A 80 -10.26 -2.69 -4.65
C TRP A 80 -10.16 -4.06 -3.96
N GLU A 81 -9.94 -5.15 -4.69
CA GLU A 81 -10.04 -6.50 -4.14
C GLU A 81 -8.69 -7.17 -3.91
N VAL A 82 -7.71 -6.91 -4.80
CA VAL A 82 -6.44 -7.65 -4.82
C VAL A 82 -5.33 -6.86 -4.15
N VAL A 83 -5.14 -5.61 -4.56
CA VAL A 83 -4.05 -4.75 -4.07
C VAL A 83 -4.11 -4.57 -2.55
N PRO A 84 -5.26 -4.29 -1.91
CA PRO A 84 -5.29 -4.09 -0.46
C PRO A 84 -4.84 -5.34 0.31
N ARG A 85 -5.31 -6.53 -0.08
CA ARG A 85 -4.92 -7.80 0.55
C ARG A 85 -3.43 -8.08 0.40
N LEU A 86 -2.87 -7.79 -0.77
CA LEU A 86 -1.43 -7.92 -1.00
C LEU A 86 -0.62 -6.94 -0.14
N MET A 87 -1.12 -5.70 0.01
CA MET A 87 -0.49 -4.72 0.89
C MET A 87 -0.54 -5.16 2.35
N ASP A 88 -1.65 -5.75 2.81
CA ASP A 88 -1.76 -6.28 4.17
C ASP A 88 -0.74 -7.40 4.44
N GLU A 89 -0.55 -8.32 3.48
CA GLU A 89 0.49 -9.37 3.57
C GLU A 89 1.90 -8.76 3.65
N TRP A 90 2.17 -7.72 2.85
CA TRP A 90 3.45 -7.00 2.87
C TRP A 90 3.67 -6.25 4.19
N PHE A 91 2.63 -5.60 4.72
CA PHE A 91 2.68 -4.91 6.01
C PHE A 91 2.95 -5.89 7.14
N ALA A 92 2.25 -7.03 7.19
CA ALA A 92 2.47 -8.06 8.20
C ALA A 92 3.90 -8.61 8.18
N ALA A 93 4.45 -8.89 6.99
CA ALA A 93 5.84 -9.33 6.85
C ALA A 93 6.85 -8.25 7.27
N THR A 94 6.54 -6.98 6.98
CA THR A 94 7.38 -5.83 7.38
C THR A 94 7.36 -5.62 8.88
N GLU A 95 6.21 -5.70 9.52
CA GLU A 95 6.03 -5.61 10.97
C GLU A 95 6.82 -6.70 11.67
N ARG A 96 6.66 -7.97 11.24
CA ARG A 96 7.41 -9.09 11.82
C ARG A 96 8.92 -8.92 11.71
N ARG A 97 9.42 -8.42 10.57
CA ARG A 97 10.84 -8.11 10.39
C ARG A 97 11.32 -7.07 11.42
N ILE A 98 10.53 -6.01 11.63
CA ILE A 98 10.86 -4.95 12.58
C ILE A 98 10.88 -5.50 14.01
N ASP A 99 9.90 -6.34 14.38
CA ASP A 99 9.86 -6.98 15.70
C ASP A 99 11.11 -7.82 15.97
N LEU A 100 11.57 -8.59 14.98
CA LEU A 100 12.80 -9.38 15.07
C LEU A 100 14.05 -8.50 15.15
N GLU A 101 14.11 -7.40 14.39
CA GLU A 101 15.21 -6.45 14.47
C GLU A 101 15.29 -5.77 15.84
N VAL A 102 14.15 -5.52 16.47
CA VAL A 102 14.08 -4.99 17.85
C VAL A 102 14.51 -6.05 18.86
N ALA A 103 14.15 -7.32 18.67
CA ALA A 103 14.52 -8.43 19.55
C ALA A 103 16.01 -8.79 19.50
N VAL A 104 16.62 -8.73 18.31
CA VAL A 104 18.05 -9.06 18.08
C VAL A 104 18.97 -7.85 18.29
N GLY A 105 18.46 -6.62 18.17
CA GLY A 105 19.24 -5.39 18.24
C GLY A 105 19.71 -4.97 19.65
N PRO A 106 20.60 -3.97 19.76
CA PRO A 106 21.14 -3.48 21.04
C PRO A 106 20.09 -2.98 22.05
N LEU A 107 18.85 -2.76 21.60
CA LEU A 107 17.72 -2.34 22.43
C LEU A 107 17.12 -3.48 23.25
N ALA A 108 17.40 -4.75 22.92
CA ALA A 108 16.95 -5.90 23.69
C ALA A 108 17.77 -6.11 24.97
N GLY A 109 19.03 -5.61 24.98
CA GLY A 109 19.93 -5.67 26.13
C GLY A 109 19.72 -4.55 27.16
N ASP A 110 19.23 -3.38 26.72
CA ASP A 110 18.92 -2.26 27.62
C ASP A 110 17.44 -2.24 27.97
N ARG A 111 17.08 -3.04 28.98
CA ARG A 111 15.79 -2.98 29.68
C ARG A 111 15.65 -1.70 30.53
N LEU A 112 16.19 -0.56 30.08
CA LEU A 112 16.22 0.70 30.82
C LEU A 112 15.76 1.89 29.97
N SER A 113 14.54 2.34 30.30
CA SER A 113 14.19 3.75 30.40
C SER A 113 14.34 4.61 29.12
N CYS A 114 13.60 4.29 28.07
CA CYS A 114 13.08 5.36 27.21
C CYS A 114 11.77 5.88 27.81
N ARG A 115 11.91 6.91 28.65
CA ARG A 115 10.83 7.85 28.99
C ARG A 115 10.50 8.63 27.72
N CYS A 116 9.77 8.01 26.80
CA CYS A 116 9.14 8.74 25.70
C CYS A 116 8.06 9.63 26.31
N SER A 117 8.38 10.88 26.61
CA SER A 117 7.37 11.93 26.65
C SER A 117 6.85 12.08 25.23
N VAL A 118 5.85 11.28 24.87
CA VAL A 118 4.99 11.55 23.71
C VAL A 118 4.30 12.86 24.04
N SER A 119 4.93 13.97 23.69
CA SER A 119 4.23 15.23 23.52
C SER A 119 3.36 15.02 22.29
N ALA A 120 2.11 14.60 22.54
CA ALA A 120 1.05 14.59 21.55
C ALA A 120 0.94 16.02 21.00
N ARG A 121 1.63 16.28 19.90
CA ARG A 121 1.47 17.52 19.15
C ARG A 121 0.17 17.36 18.38
N THR A 122 -0.93 17.67 19.05
CA THR A 122 -2.28 17.79 18.50
C THR A 122 -2.24 18.77 17.34
N ARG A 123 -2.20 18.24 16.12
CA ARG A 123 -2.37 19.03 14.92
C ARG A 123 -3.86 19.24 14.68
N GLY A 124 -4.31 20.44 15.05
CA GLY A 124 -5.38 21.15 14.34
C GLY A 124 -6.80 20.81 14.76
N THR A 125 -7.24 21.33 15.91
CA THR A 125 -8.65 21.63 16.09
C THR A 125 -9.08 22.64 15.03
N ARG A 126 -10.05 22.23 14.23
CA ARG A 126 -10.72 23.07 13.22
C ARG A 126 -11.57 24.10 13.95
N SER A 127 -10.98 25.24 14.31
CA SER A 127 -11.70 26.39 14.82
C SER A 127 -12.41 27.11 13.66
N ARG A 128 -13.73 26.95 13.58
CA ARG A 128 -14.63 27.87 12.88
C ARG A 128 -14.70 29.18 13.68
N PRO A 129 -14.39 30.35 13.12
CA PRO A 129 -14.86 31.59 13.71
C PRO A 129 -16.28 31.88 13.20
N ARG A 130 -17.19 32.12 14.15
CA ARG A 130 -18.55 32.61 13.95
C ARG A 130 -18.67 33.94 14.73
N ALA A 131 -18.88 35.04 14.01
CA ALA A 131 -19.54 36.30 14.41
C ALA A 131 -19.40 37.27 13.21
N ASN A 132 -20.47 37.75 12.54
CA ASN A 132 -21.34 38.89 12.89
C ASN A 132 -20.54 40.10 13.42
N GLU A 133 -20.71 41.36 12.98
CA GLU A 133 -21.90 42.13 12.58
C GLU A 133 -21.39 43.44 11.84
N PRO A 134 -22.24 44.33 11.30
CA PRO A 134 -21.94 45.27 10.21
C PRO A 134 -21.48 46.65 10.69
N GLN A 135 -20.76 47.36 9.83
CA GLN A 135 -20.49 48.78 9.98
C GLN A 135 -21.37 49.59 9.03
N ARG A 136 -22.36 50.29 9.59
CA ARG A 136 -23.02 51.43 8.93
C ARG A 136 -22.06 52.62 8.85
N ARG A 137 -22.13 53.36 7.74
CA ARG A 137 -22.18 54.84 7.63
C ARG A 137 -22.15 55.20 6.13
N ASN A 138 -23.29 55.35 5.47
CA ASN A 138 -24.13 56.55 5.35
C ASN A 138 -23.52 57.71 4.54
N SER A 139 -24.18 57.99 3.40
CA SER A 139 -24.61 59.30 2.84
C SER A 139 -23.51 60.28 2.38
N SER A 140 -23.60 60.96 1.23
CA SER A 140 -24.79 61.57 0.65
C SER A 140 -24.55 62.14 -0.77
N LEU A 141 -25.63 62.10 -1.58
CA LEU A 141 -26.12 63.14 -2.53
C LEU A 141 -25.43 63.36 -3.89
N ARG A 142 -26.17 62.99 -4.96
CA ARG A 142 -26.79 63.84 -6.02
C ARG A 142 -27.11 62.92 -7.20
N GLY A 143 -28.29 62.90 -7.82
CA GLY A 143 -29.53 63.63 -7.66
C GLY A 143 -30.36 63.48 -8.94
N GLY A 144 -31.68 63.40 -8.79
CA GLY A 144 -32.65 63.87 -9.80
C GLY A 144 -33.11 62.88 -10.89
N PRO A 145 -34.29 63.11 -11.49
CA PRO A 145 -35.43 62.19 -11.31
C PRO A 145 -36.16 61.71 -12.59
N LEU A 146 -36.82 60.56 -12.43
CA LEU A 146 -38.20 60.14 -12.80
C LEU A 146 -38.89 60.55 -14.13
N ALA A 147 -39.23 59.49 -14.90
CA ALA A 147 -40.51 59.19 -15.61
C ALA A 147 -40.93 59.98 -16.86
N PRO A 148 -41.88 59.47 -17.68
CA PRO A 148 -42.69 58.23 -17.54
C PRO A 148 -42.19 57.00 -18.32
#